data_AF-A0A1D6GQZ4-F1
#
_entry.id   AF-A0A1D6GQZ4-F1
#
_cell.length_a   1.000
_cell.length_b   1.000
_cell.length_c   1.000
_cell.angle_alpha   90.00
_cell.angle_beta   90.00
_cell.angle_gamma   90.00
#
_symmetry.space_group_name_H-M   'P 1'
#
loop_
_entity.id
_entity.type
_entity.pdbx_description
1 polymer ?
#
loop_
_entity_poly.entity_id
_entity_poly.type
_entity_poly.pdbx_seq_one_letter_code
_entity_poly.pdbx_strand_id
1 'polypeptide(L)'
;MANSRRCLATDSRGGGRLRFKIYSEEDRSKMPLELSSALSHEREVVEDSEIRQQALEAIYMIVLQDGGRRSFWSVNGPRILQVGYEDEKDPKVMEAYELIGSLLVGKGEDVQDNKKEQGEKPQ
;
A
#
# COMPACT_ATOMS: atom_id res chain seq x y z
N MET A 1 -9.61 -35.92 16.80
CA MET A 1 -9.05 -34.55 16.80
C MET A 1 -7.61 -34.62 16.31
N ALA A 2 -7.36 -34.22 15.07
CA ALA A 2 -6.01 -34.11 14.53
C ALA A 2 -6.03 -32.98 13.51
N ASN A 3 -5.65 -31.76 13.93
CA ASN A 3 -5.48 -30.65 13.00
C ASN A 3 -3.98 -30.44 12.82
N SER A 4 -3.42 -31.20 11.89
CA SER A 4 -2.05 -31.09 11.41
C SER A 4 -2.12 -30.56 9.98
N ARG A 5 -1.56 -29.36 9.76
CA ARG A 5 -0.48 -29.14 8.80
C ARG A 5 -0.07 -27.67 8.80
N ARG A 6 1.07 -27.44 9.44
CA ARG A 6 1.93 -26.28 9.27
C ARG A 6 2.43 -26.28 7.82
N CYS A 7 1.89 -25.43 6.95
CA CYS A 7 2.36 -25.28 5.56
C CYS A 7 3.63 -24.42 5.52
N LEU A 8 4.75 -24.98 5.99
CA LEU A 8 6.09 -24.54 5.64
C LEU A 8 6.47 -25.21 4.32
N ALA A 9 6.27 -24.51 3.21
CA ALA A 9 7.02 -24.80 1.99
C ALA A 9 8.36 -24.07 2.12
N THR A 10 9.40 -24.81 2.49
CA THR A 10 10.80 -24.39 2.37
C THR A 10 11.25 -24.69 0.95
N ASP A 11 11.63 -23.65 0.20
CA ASP A 11 12.43 -23.80 -1.02
C ASP A 11 13.88 -24.12 -0.59
N SER A 12 14.51 -25.09 -1.24
CA SER A 12 15.85 -25.61 -0.94
C SER A 12 16.99 -24.65 -1.30
N ARG A 13 16.67 -23.41 -1.65
CA ARG A 13 17.62 -22.33 -1.91
C ARG A 13 17.25 -21.18 -0.97
N GLY A 14 18.15 -20.85 -0.06
CA GLY A 14 17.95 -19.90 1.04
C GLY A 14 17.76 -18.43 0.63
N GLY A 15 16.78 -18.16 -0.23
CA GLY A 15 16.23 -16.83 -0.49
C GLY A 15 14.83 -16.77 0.10
N GLY A 16 14.62 -15.88 1.06
CA GLY A 16 13.33 -15.70 1.73
C GLY A 16 12.28 -15.15 0.76
N ARG A 17 11.56 -16.04 0.08
CA ARG A 17 10.42 -15.71 -0.79
C ARG A 17 9.34 -15.02 0.06
N LEU A 18 9.24 -13.69 -0.06
CA LEU A 18 8.18 -12.89 0.57
C LEU A 18 6.84 -13.41 0.06
N ARG A 19 6.05 -14.02 0.96
CA ARG A 19 4.72 -14.53 0.65
C ARG A 19 3.76 -13.35 0.59
N PHE A 20 3.56 -12.77 -0.59
CA PHE A 20 2.30 -12.08 -0.83
C PHE A 20 1.17 -13.02 -0.41
N LYS A 21 0.18 -12.53 0.35
CA LYS A 21 -1.04 -13.29 0.62
C LYS A 21 -1.78 -13.47 -0.71
N ILE A 22 -1.36 -14.49 -1.46
CA ILE A 22 -2.01 -14.93 -2.69
C ILE A 22 -3.37 -15.47 -2.27
N TYR A 23 -4.44 -14.85 -2.78
CA TYR A 23 -5.78 -15.37 -2.61
C TYR A 23 -5.83 -16.81 -3.10
N SER A 24 -6.41 -17.71 -2.31
CA SER A 24 -6.51 -19.12 -2.70
C SER A 24 -7.31 -19.26 -4.00
N GLU A 25 -7.16 -20.38 -4.72
CA GLU A 25 -8.02 -20.64 -5.88
C GLU A 25 -9.51 -20.61 -5.50
N GLU A 26 -9.83 -21.12 -4.30
CA GLU A 26 -11.19 -21.09 -3.78
C GLU A 26 -11.70 -19.65 -3.59
N ASP A 27 -10.87 -18.77 -3.02
CA ASP A 27 -11.23 -17.36 -2.83
C ASP A 27 -11.38 -16.63 -4.17
N ARG A 28 -10.48 -16.90 -5.14
CA ARG A 28 -10.51 -16.28 -6.47
C ARG A 28 -11.72 -16.74 -7.28
N SER A 29 -12.14 -18.00 -7.14
CA SER A 29 -13.33 -18.53 -7.84
C SER A 29 -14.65 -17.88 -7.38
N LYS A 30 -14.67 -17.31 -6.17
CA LYS A 30 -15.82 -16.58 -5.62
C LYS A 30 -15.83 -15.10 -6.07
N MET A 31 -14.79 -14.63 -6.75
CA MET A 31 -14.67 -13.24 -7.22
C MET A 31 -15.11 -13.08 -8.69
N PRO A 32 -15.55 -11.88 -9.10
CA PRO A 32 -15.75 -11.54 -10.51
C PRO A 32 -14.51 -11.81 -11.37
N LEU A 33 -14.72 -12.17 -12.64
CA LEU A 33 -13.66 -12.53 -13.61
C LEU A 33 -12.54 -11.49 -13.72
N GLU A 34 -12.90 -10.20 -13.72
CA GLU A 34 -11.92 -9.09 -13.79
C GLU A 34 -10.94 -9.11 -12.61
N LEU A 35 -11.43 -9.45 -11.41
CA LEU A 35 -10.62 -9.50 -10.20
C LEU A 35 -9.87 -10.82 -10.08
N SER A 36 -10.51 -11.94 -10.41
CA SER A 36 -9.89 -13.26 -10.32
C SER A 36 -8.71 -13.41 -11.29
N SER A 37 -8.83 -12.85 -12.51
CA SER A 37 -7.76 -12.79 -13.50
C SER A 37 -6.60 -11.89 -13.05
N ALA A 38 -6.90 -10.67 -12.58
CA ALA A 38 -5.85 -9.77 -12.09
C ALA A 38 -5.07 -10.37 -10.89
N LEU A 39 -5.77 -11.06 -9.98
CA LEU A 39 -5.18 -11.70 -8.81
C LEU A 39 -4.51 -13.06 -9.10
N SER A 40 -4.69 -13.63 -10.31
CA SER A 40 -4.01 -14.87 -10.70
C SER A 40 -2.60 -14.68 -11.21
N HIS A 41 -2.19 -13.45 -11.50
CA HIS A 41 -0.84 -13.16 -11.98
C HIS A 41 0.18 -13.24 -10.85
N GLU A 42 1.28 -13.95 -11.08
CA GLU A 42 2.43 -13.94 -10.18
C GLU A 42 3.04 -12.54 -10.18
N ARG A 43 3.16 -11.93 -8.99
CA ARG A 43 3.75 -10.60 -8.85
C ARG A 43 5.25 -10.78 -8.67
N GLU A 44 6.02 -10.19 -9.57
CA GLU A 44 7.47 -10.18 -9.48
C GLU A 44 7.91 -9.37 -8.24
N VAL A 45 8.74 -9.99 -7.42
CA VAL A 45 9.36 -9.32 -6.26
C VAL A 45 10.61 -8.62 -6.76
N VAL A 46 10.72 -7.33 -6.48
CA VAL A 46 11.96 -6.60 -6.70
C VAL A 46 12.90 -6.89 -5.53
N GLU A 47 13.85 -7.79 -5.72
CA GLU A 47 14.82 -8.19 -4.68
C GLU A 47 15.87 -7.10 -4.42
N ASP A 48 16.18 -6.27 -5.41
CA ASP A 48 17.15 -5.18 -5.31
C ASP A 48 16.60 -4.02 -4.45
N SER A 49 17.27 -3.75 -3.33
CA SER A 49 16.86 -2.67 -2.41
C SER A 49 17.07 -1.28 -2.99
N GLU A 50 18.03 -1.07 -3.89
CA GLU A 50 18.24 0.22 -4.53
C GLU A 50 17.07 0.58 -5.44
N ILE A 51 16.52 -0.40 -6.18
CA ILE A 51 15.34 -0.20 -7.01
C ILE A 51 14.11 0.12 -6.13
N ARG A 52 13.94 -0.60 -5.02
CA ARG A 52 12.84 -0.32 -4.07
C ARG A 52 12.96 1.08 -3.46
N GLN A 53 14.17 1.48 -3.08
CA GLN A 53 14.44 2.82 -2.58
C GLN A 53 14.12 3.89 -3.64
N GLN A 54 14.61 3.75 -4.87
CA GLN A 54 14.33 4.69 -5.96
C GLN A 54 12.84 4.79 -6.28
N ALA A 55 12.11 3.67 -6.20
CA ALA A 55 10.66 3.68 -6.36
C ALA A 55 9.97 4.52 -5.26
N LEU A 56 10.42 4.39 -4.01
CA LEU A 56 9.92 5.21 -2.90
C LEU A 56 10.29 6.68 -3.06
N GLU A 57 11.50 7.00 -3.53
CA GLU A 57 11.90 8.38 -3.85
C GLU A 57 11.01 8.99 -4.94
N ALA A 58 10.64 8.21 -5.97
CA ALA A 58 9.69 8.65 -6.98
C ALA A 58 8.29 8.91 -6.39
N ILE A 59 7.80 8.02 -5.52
CA ILE A 59 6.53 8.20 -4.81
C ILE A 59 6.58 9.44 -3.92
N TYR A 60 7.69 9.67 -3.22
CA TYR A 60 7.91 10.86 -2.41
C TYR A 60 7.75 12.13 -3.26
N MET A 61 8.37 12.19 -4.44
CA MET A 61 8.21 13.32 -5.36
C MET A 61 6.75 13.53 -5.81
N ILE A 62 5.99 12.45 -6.03
CA ILE A 62 4.55 12.55 -6.36
C ILE A 62 3.76 13.11 -5.16
N VAL A 63 4.02 12.59 -3.96
CA VAL A 63 3.31 12.95 -2.73
C VAL A 63 3.66 14.37 -2.23
N LEU A 64 4.80 14.92 -2.63
CA LEU A 64 5.14 16.32 -2.35
C LEU A 64 4.14 17.31 -2.97
N GLN A 65 3.61 17.00 -4.15
CA GLN A 65 2.62 17.84 -4.82
C GLN A 65 1.22 17.61 -4.23
N ASP A 66 0.42 18.66 -4.03
CA ASP A 66 -0.92 18.50 -3.43
C ASP A 66 -1.87 17.64 -4.28
N GLY A 67 -1.81 17.77 -5.61
CA GLY A 67 -2.58 16.93 -6.53
C GLY A 67 -2.14 15.47 -6.47
N GLY A 68 -0.83 15.22 -6.45
CA GLY A 68 -0.26 13.88 -6.33
C GLY A 68 -0.57 13.24 -4.98
N ARG A 69 -0.51 13.99 -3.87
CA ARG A 69 -0.90 13.53 -2.54
C ARG A 69 -2.37 13.10 -2.48
N ARG A 70 -3.28 13.92 -3.00
CA ARG A 70 -4.72 13.60 -3.05
C ARG A 70 -5.00 12.37 -3.92
N SER A 71 -4.33 12.27 -5.07
CA SER A 71 -4.42 11.10 -5.94
C SER A 71 -3.89 9.84 -5.24
N PHE A 72 -2.76 9.96 -4.53
CA PHE A 72 -2.20 8.86 -3.75
C PHE A 72 -3.14 8.37 -2.65
N TRP A 73 -3.81 9.29 -1.95
CA TRP A 73 -4.88 8.93 -0.99
C TRP A 73 -6.05 8.19 -1.67
N SER A 74 -6.46 8.61 -2.86
CA SER A 74 -7.59 7.99 -3.59
C SER A 74 -7.33 6.53 -3.99
N VAL A 75 -6.06 6.13 -4.17
CA VAL A 75 -5.66 4.75 -4.48
C VAL A 75 -5.30 3.93 -3.23
N ASN A 76 -5.71 4.39 -2.05
CA ASN A 76 -5.39 3.78 -0.76
C ASN A 76 -3.87 3.73 -0.47
N GLY A 77 -3.17 4.79 -0.87
CA GLY A 77 -1.73 4.98 -0.68
C GLY A 77 -1.23 4.71 0.75
N PRO A 78 -1.89 5.19 1.82
CA PRO A 78 -1.47 4.87 3.19
C PRO A 78 -1.41 3.37 3.48
N ARG A 79 -2.36 2.58 2.96
CA ARG A 79 -2.35 1.13 3.13
C ARG A 79 -1.22 0.48 2.34
N ILE A 80 -0.91 0.99 1.15
CA ILE A 80 0.20 0.51 0.32
C ILE A 80 1.53 0.70 1.08
N LEU A 81 1.74 1.87 1.69
CA LEU A 81 2.95 2.14 2.47
C LEU A 81 3.01 1.27 3.73
N GLN A 82 1.90 1.11 4.45
CA GLN A 82 1.85 0.29 5.65
C GLN A 82 2.26 -1.16 5.35
N VAL A 83 1.64 -1.79 4.35
CA VAL A 83 1.94 -3.19 4.00
C VAL A 83 3.38 -3.32 3.49
N GLY A 84 3.84 -2.36 2.68
CA GLY A 84 5.22 -2.35 2.20
C GLY A 84 6.25 -2.24 3.34
N TYR A 85 5.99 -1.37 4.32
CA TYR A 85 6.85 -1.20 5.48
C TYR A 85 6.88 -2.45 6.38
N GLU A 86 5.73 -3.10 6.61
CA GLU A 86 5.63 -4.33 7.42
C GLU A 86 6.47 -5.49 6.84
N ASP A 87 6.63 -5.53 5.52
CA ASP A 87 7.37 -6.59 4.81
C ASP A 87 8.84 -6.24 4.53
N GLU A 88 9.25 -4.97 4.69
CA GLU A 88 10.61 -4.49 4.40
C GLU A 88 11.60 -4.81 5.54
N LYS A 89 12.84 -5.12 5.17
CA LYS A 89 13.92 -5.49 6.09
C LYS A 89 15.16 -4.63 5.94
N ASP A 90 15.32 -3.96 4.79
CA ASP A 90 16.44 -3.06 4.56
C ASP A 90 16.20 -1.72 5.30
N PRO A 91 17.10 -1.31 6.21
CA PRO A 91 16.97 -0.07 6.96
C PRO A 91 16.86 1.18 6.09
N LYS A 92 17.54 1.23 4.94
CA LYS A 92 17.50 2.40 4.05
C LYS A 92 16.14 2.55 3.38
N VAL A 93 15.55 1.42 3.00
CA VAL A 93 14.23 1.42 2.37
C VAL A 93 13.14 1.73 3.40
N MET A 94 13.29 1.24 4.63
CA MET A 94 12.41 1.62 5.75
C MET A 94 12.40 3.13 6.01
N GLU A 95 13.56 3.79 6.02
CA GLU A 95 13.63 5.25 6.18
C GLU A 95 12.86 5.98 5.08
N ALA A 96 12.96 5.53 3.83
CA ALA A 96 12.21 6.12 2.71
C ALA A 96 10.69 5.97 2.89
N TYR A 97 10.21 4.85 3.41
CA TYR A 97 8.79 4.68 3.78
C TYR A 97 8.35 5.67 4.87
N GLU A 98 9.15 5.84 5.92
CA GLU A 98 8.87 6.78 7.02
C GLU A 98 8.80 8.23 6.52
N LEU A 99 9.72 8.62 5.63
CA LEU A 99 9.74 9.95 5.02
C LEU A 99 8.43 10.24 4.27
N ILE A 100 7.95 9.30 3.44
CA ILE A 100 6.67 9.47 2.75
C ILE A 100 5.51 9.47 3.74
N GLY A 101 5.53 8.58 4.73
CA GLY A 101 4.50 8.49 5.78
C GLY A 101 4.32 9.81 6.55
N SER A 102 5.43 10.50 6.86
CA SER A 102 5.39 11.80 7.56
C SER A 102 4.59 12.86 6.78
N LEU A 103 4.63 12.84 5.45
CA LEU A 103 3.88 13.76 4.59
C LEU A 103 2.38 13.48 4.59
N LEU A 104 1.97 12.25 4.92
CA LEU A 104 0.57 11.83 4.92
C LEU A 104 -0.08 11.99 6.31
N VAL A 105 0.69 11.92 7.39
CA VAL A 105 0.20 12.04 8.78
C VAL A 105 -0.02 13.52 9.18
N GLY A 106 0.76 14.46 8.64
CA GLY A 106 0.77 15.87 9.07
C GLY A 106 -0.31 16.79 8.49
N LYS A 107 -1.18 16.32 7.59
CA LYS A 107 -2.22 17.15 6.92
C LYS A 107 -3.57 16.43 6.80
N GLY A 108 -3.96 15.73 7.86
CA GLY A 108 -5.28 15.11 8.00
C GLY A 108 -6.37 16.05 8.52
N GLU A 109 -6.05 17.32 8.80
CA GLU A 109 -6.97 18.29 9.44
C GLU A 109 -6.89 19.69 8.79
N ASP A 110 -6.89 19.79 7.47
CA ASP A 110 -7.21 21.06 6.81
C ASP A 110 -8.74 21.16 6.65
N VAL A 111 -9.39 21.55 7.76
CA VAL A 111 -10.52 22.49 7.85
C VAL A 111 -11.55 22.44 6.72
N GLN A 112 -12.68 21.76 6.96
CA GLN A 112 -13.96 22.09 6.32
C GLN A 112 -14.61 23.28 7.03
N ASP A 113 -14.00 24.47 6.99
CA ASP A 113 -14.72 25.71 7.26
C ASP A 113 -15.40 26.15 5.96
N ASN A 114 -16.54 25.52 5.65
CA ASN A 114 -17.46 26.07 4.67
C ASN A 114 -18.26 27.18 5.34
N LYS A 115 -17.61 28.33 5.54
CA LYS A 115 -18.25 29.58 5.93
C LYS A 115 -19.07 30.08 4.74
N LYS A 116 -20.38 29.79 4.75
CA LYS A 116 -21.39 30.57 4.01
C LYS A 116 -22.34 31.20 5.01
N GLU A 117 -21.98 32.39 5.47
CA GLU A 117 -22.94 33.34 6.02
C GLU A 117 -23.69 34.04 4.88
N GLN A 118 -24.92 34.43 5.22
CA GLN A 118 -25.82 35.39 4.57
C GLN A 118 -26.87 34.83 3.59
N GLY A 119 -28.08 34.75 4.12
CA GLY A 119 -29.36 34.56 3.45
C GLY A 119 -30.45 35.18 4.31
N GLU A 120 -30.60 36.49 4.14
CA GLU A 120 -31.58 37.44 4.65
C GLU A 120 -33.02 36.89 4.82
N LYS A 121 -33.66 37.27 5.94
CA LYS A 121 -35.11 37.14 6.18
C LYS A 121 -35.88 38.03 5.21
N PRO A 122 -37.06 37.59 4.72
CA PRO A 122 -38.16 38.54 4.52
C PRO A 122 -39.34 38.22 5.45
N GLN A 123 -40.13 39.27 5.67
CA GLN A 123 -41.31 39.40 6.53
C GLN A 123 -42.43 38.43 6.19
#